data_AF-A0A2V8N1J8-F1
#
_entry.id   AF-A0A2V8N1J8-F1
#
_cell.length_a   1.000
_cell.length_b   1.000
_cell.length_c   1.000
_cell.angle_alpha   90.00
_cell.angle_beta   90.00
_cell.angle_gamma   90.00
#
_symmetry.space_group_name_H-M   'P 1'
#
loop_
_entity.id
_entity.type
_entity.pdbx_description
1 polymer ?
#
loop_
_entity_poly.entity_id
_entity_poly.type
_entity_poly.pdbx_seq_one_letter_code
_entity_poly.pdbx_strand_id
1 'polypeptide(L)'
;MQPQQPFNDSNQGAIVCAQCGAPMPREMRFCRSCGNRLGEGVAEYTETVRLGDARGTSPYVPGIGAPMAQRGTSTICGPRRRRLRGMTWVWIMLGLFFAGGGVMSSFVKNVGRAPRAFSSVPSNRSYFGVDGFKTTDGGVTFDTVEPPDSPADKAGLVGGDIITSFDGHPVKSESEIMDLLGQTPIGKQVEVIYTRDGDFHNTQLTTVSRDEYNRLDRGYSNRPEGRGKFGFESFRMTQIKNLDTKTFGVQINYVEPNGPADLFGIKVGDIITDFDKVPIRTSDEFLSRVRRALPHTSVNITVLREGQRLVIPVTLGKN
;
A
#
# COMPACT_ATOMS: atom_id res chain seq x y z
N MET A 1 34.88 -65.07 13.78
CA MET A 1 33.90 -64.28 14.56
C MET A 1 33.62 -63.01 13.77
N GLN A 2 32.53 -63.00 13.00
CA GLN A 2 32.06 -61.82 12.27
C GLN A 2 31.16 -61.01 13.22
N PRO A 3 31.31 -59.68 13.31
CA PRO A 3 30.31 -58.85 13.96
C PRO A 3 29.12 -58.66 13.02
N GLN A 4 27.95 -59.05 13.48
CA GLN A 4 26.68 -58.75 12.81
C GLN A 4 26.43 -57.23 12.85
N GLN A 5 26.25 -56.62 11.69
CA GLN A 5 25.67 -55.28 11.59
C GLN A 5 24.14 -55.39 11.55
N PRO A 6 23.41 -54.46 12.20
CA PRO A 6 21.97 -54.52 12.27
C PRO A 6 21.32 -54.22 10.92
N PHE A 7 20.28 -55.00 10.61
CA PHE A 7 19.39 -54.85 9.47
C PHE A 7 18.83 -53.42 9.40
N ASN A 8 19.14 -52.71 8.31
CA ASN A 8 18.57 -51.42 7.98
C ASN A 8 17.31 -51.63 7.13
N ASP A 9 16.16 -51.74 7.80
CA ASP A 9 14.84 -51.83 7.15
C ASP A 9 14.08 -50.52 7.39
N SER A 10 14.34 -49.51 6.55
CA SER A 10 13.59 -48.25 6.56
C SER A 10 13.46 -47.62 5.18
N ASN A 11 13.50 -48.44 4.13
CA ASN A 11 13.24 -48.00 2.75
C ASN A 11 11.76 -48.15 2.34
N GLN A 12 10.84 -47.92 3.29
CA GLN A 12 9.41 -47.99 3.05
C GLN A 12 8.78 -46.61 3.25
N GLY A 13 8.78 -45.82 2.17
CA GLY A 13 7.89 -44.66 2.01
C GLY A 13 8.55 -43.30 2.17
N ALA A 14 9.44 -42.93 1.24
CA ALA A 14 9.70 -41.52 0.98
C ALA A 14 8.56 -40.94 0.11
N ILE A 15 8.04 -39.77 0.48
CA ILE A 15 7.18 -38.94 -0.37
C ILE A 15 7.95 -37.69 -0.78
N VAL A 16 7.54 -37.06 -1.86
CA VAL A 16 8.17 -35.84 -2.36
C VAL A 16 7.26 -34.66 -2.01
N CYS A 17 7.84 -33.58 -1.48
CA CYS A 17 7.08 -32.37 -1.19
C CYS A 17 6.51 -31.77 -2.48
N ALA A 18 5.20 -31.60 -2.55
CA ALA A 18 4.51 -31.02 -3.72
C ALA A 18 4.96 -29.59 -4.06
N GLN A 19 5.53 -28.86 -3.10
CA GLN A 19 5.91 -27.45 -3.28
C GLN A 19 7.37 -27.25 -3.70
N CYS A 20 8.30 -28.10 -3.23
CA CYS A 20 9.73 -27.88 -3.48
C CYS A 20 10.47 -29.11 -4.01
N GLY A 21 9.81 -30.25 -4.21
CA GLY A 21 10.45 -31.45 -4.73
C GLY A 21 11.40 -32.15 -3.75
N ALA A 22 11.50 -31.69 -2.49
CA ALA A 22 12.37 -32.31 -1.51
C ALA A 22 11.83 -33.69 -1.07
N PRO A 23 12.67 -34.73 -0.97
CA PRO A 23 12.28 -36.02 -0.41
C PRO A 23 12.04 -35.91 1.10
N MET A 24 10.99 -36.57 1.60
CA MET A 24 10.62 -36.53 3.01
C MET A 24 10.02 -37.88 3.47
N PRO A 25 10.16 -38.23 4.76
CA PRO A 25 9.52 -39.43 5.32
C PRO A 25 8.00 -39.30 5.33
N ARG A 26 7.27 -40.39 5.03
CA ARG A 26 5.79 -40.43 5.01
C ARG A 26 5.13 -39.99 6.33
N GLU A 27 5.82 -40.14 7.45
CA GLU A 27 5.34 -39.79 8.79
C GLU A 27 5.42 -38.28 9.09
N MET A 28 6.20 -37.50 8.33
CA MET A 28 6.27 -36.05 8.52
C MET A 28 5.12 -35.32 7.83
N ARG A 29 4.37 -34.52 8.60
CA ARG A 29 3.30 -33.64 8.06
C ARG A 29 3.76 -32.22 7.72
N PHE A 30 5.07 -31.99 7.72
CA PHE A 30 5.69 -30.69 7.45
C PHE A 30 7.02 -30.86 6.71
N CYS A 31 7.20 -30.11 5.63
CA CYS A 31 8.44 -30.09 4.86
C CYS A 31 9.47 -29.16 5.53
N ARG A 32 10.60 -29.73 5.95
CA ARG A 32 11.70 -28.97 6.57
C ARG A 32 12.43 -28.03 5.62
N SER A 33 12.37 -28.29 4.31
CA SER A 33 13.11 -27.51 3.32
C SER A 33 12.38 -26.22 2.91
N CYS A 34 11.05 -26.23 2.82
CA CYS A 34 10.28 -25.08 2.35
C CYS A 34 9.19 -24.60 3.31
N GLY A 35 8.98 -25.32 4.43
CA GLY A 35 7.97 -24.96 5.43
C GLY A 35 6.54 -25.35 5.09
N ASN A 36 6.31 -26.06 3.98
CA ASN A 36 4.96 -26.44 3.56
C ASN A 36 4.37 -27.54 4.47
N ARG A 37 3.14 -27.34 4.99
CA ARG A 37 2.40 -28.36 5.74
C ARG A 37 1.60 -29.21 4.76
N LEU A 38 1.76 -30.54 4.83
CA LEU A 38 0.91 -31.45 4.08
C LEU A 38 -0.45 -31.51 4.79
N GLY A 39 -1.52 -31.17 4.08
CA GLY A 39 -2.89 -31.24 4.59
C GLY A 39 -3.21 -32.65 5.09
N GLU A 40 -4.08 -32.75 6.09
CA GLU A 40 -4.54 -34.03 6.60
C GLU A 40 -5.17 -34.82 5.45
N GLY A 41 -4.47 -35.87 4.99
CA GLY A 41 -5.11 -36.88 4.15
C GLY A 41 -6.30 -37.43 4.92
N VAL A 42 -7.41 -37.65 4.19
CA VAL A 42 -8.62 -38.32 4.67
C VAL A 42 -8.26 -39.64 5.35
N ALA A 43 -8.02 -39.58 6.66
CA ALA A 43 -8.06 -40.75 7.51
C ALA A 43 -9.53 -41.13 7.59
N GLU A 44 -9.88 -42.18 6.84
CA GLU A 44 -10.85 -43.21 7.19
C GLU A 44 -11.64 -42.90 8.46
N TYR A 45 -12.80 -42.27 8.26
CA TYR A 45 -13.84 -42.19 9.27
C TYR A 45 -14.38 -43.62 9.47
N THR A 46 -13.85 -44.35 10.43
CA THR A 46 -14.58 -45.51 10.95
C THR A 46 -15.86 -44.99 11.59
N GLU A 47 -16.96 -45.22 10.88
CA GLU A 47 -18.33 -44.99 11.30
C GLU A 47 -18.56 -45.71 12.64
N THR A 48 -18.86 -44.95 13.69
CA THR A 48 -19.28 -45.56 14.96
C THR A 48 -20.72 -46.01 14.80
N VAL A 49 -20.92 -47.31 14.66
CA VAL A 49 -22.23 -47.96 14.72
C VAL A 49 -22.87 -47.62 16.07
N ARG A 50 -23.87 -46.74 16.07
CA ARG A 50 -24.87 -46.69 17.14
C ARG A 50 -26.03 -47.59 16.74
N LEU A 51 -26.26 -48.59 17.59
CA LEU A 51 -27.42 -49.48 17.53
C LEU A 51 -28.71 -48.66 17.40
N GLY A 52 -29.55 -49.06 16.45
CA GLY A 52 -30.87 -48.50 16.25
C GLY A 52 -31.85 -48.96 17.33
N ASP A 53 -32.86 -48.12 17.54
CA ASP A 53 -34.22 -48.56 17.84
C ASP A 53 -35.23 -47.52 17.32
N ALA A 54 -35.86 -47.91 16.22
CA ALA A 54 -37.30 -47.87 15.92
C ALA A 54 -38.15 -46.57 16.05
N ARG A 55 -38.84 -46.28 14.92
CA ARG A 55 -40.11 -45.55 14.72
C ARG A 55 -40.01 -44.01 14.82
N GLY A 56 -40.37 -43.19 13.84
CA GLY A 56 -41.29 -43.30 12.70
C GLY A 56 -42.15 -42.03 12.68
N THR A 57 -42.30 -41.41 11.50
CA THR A 57 -43.37 -40.49 11.00
C THR A 57 -42.91 -39.13 10.45
N SER A 58 -43.10 -39.03 9.12
CA SER A 58 -43.45 -37.91 8.22
C SER A 58 -43.02 -36.46 8.49
N PRO A 59 -42.53 -35.73 7.46
CA PRO A 59 -42.34 -34.28 7.50
C PRO A 59 -43.67 -33.52 7.26
N TYR A 60 -43.90 -32.45 8.02
CA TYR A 60 -45.02 -31.53 7.87
C TYR A 60 -44.57 -30.23 7.19
N VAL A 61 -45.27 -29.82 6.14
CA VAL A 61 -45.15 -28.54 5.43
C VAL A 61 -46.48 -27.80 5.59
N PRO A 62 -46.51 -26.50 5.92
CA PRO A 62 -47.70 -25.69 5.69
C PRO A 62 -47.50 -24.67 4.55
N GLY A 63 -48.46 -24.66 3.63
CA GLY A 63 -48.63 -23.66 2.59
C GLY A 63 -49.69 -22.60 2.93
N ILE A 64 -49.34 -21.35 2.60
CA ILE A 64 -50.09 -20.24 1.97
C ILE A 64 -51.63 -20.16 2.05
N GLY A 65 -52.13 -18.97 2.46
CA GLY A 65 -53.45 -18.38 2.16
C GLY A 65 -54.40 -18.29 3.37
N ALA A 66 -55.14 -17.22 3.69
CA ALA A 66 -55.52 -15.97 3.02
C ALA A 66 -56.06 -14.95 4.10
N PRO A 67 -56.91 -13.92 3.83
CA PRO A 67 -56.65 -12.51 4.20
C PRO A 67 -57.68 -11.89 5.19
N MET A 68 -57.66 -10.54 5.26
CA MET A 68 -58.67 -9.60 5.80
C MET A 68 -58.74 -9.36 7.32
N ALA A 69 -58.48 -8.11 7.74
CA ALA A 69 -59.55 -7.19 8.19
C ALA A 69 -58.98 -5.78 8.47
N GLN A 70 -59.77 -4.78 8.09
CA GLN A 70 -59.50 -3.35 8.13
C GLN A 70 -60.05 -2.70 9.42
N ARG A 71 -59.70 -1.41 9.59
CA ARG A 71 -60.34 -0.35 10.42
C ARG A 71 -59.95 -0.38 11.91
N GLY A 72 -59.76 0.75 12.59
CA GLY A 72 -60.35 2.05 12.32
C GLY A 72 -59.58 3.24 12.91
N THR A 73 -60.11 4.39 12.52
CA THR A 73 -59.64 5.76 12.67
C THR A 73 -60.03 6.38 14.01
N SER A 74 -59.51 7.61 14.18
CA SER A 74 -60.10 8.79 14.84
C SER A 74 -59.91 9.01 16.35
N THR A 75 -59.01 9.94 16.63
CA THR A 75 -59.26 11.29 17.21
C THR A 75 -60.27 11.43 18.34
N ILE A 76 -59.80 11.88 19.52
CA ILE A 76 -60.60 12.62 20.51
C ILE A 76 -59.81 13.83 21.04
N CYS A 77 -60.49 14.97 21.07
CA CYS A 77 -60.05 16.30 21.49
C CYS A 77 -60.29 16.60 22.99
N GLY A 78 -59.40 17.43 23.57
CA GLY A 78 -59.68 18.50 24.57
C GLY A 78 -59.84 18.10 26.06
N PRO A 79 -59.70 19.04 27.03
CA PRO A 79 -59.83 20.50 26.89
C PRO A 79 -58.74 21.40 27.53
N ARG A 80 -58.77 22.68 27.13
CA ARG A 80 -58.05 23.87 27.68
C ARG A 80 -58.56 24.30 29.06
N ARG A 81 -57.67 24.89 29.88
CA ARG A 81 -57.82 26.05 30.83
C ARG A 81 -56.49 26.14 31.64
N ARG A 82 -55.92 27.24 32.12
CA ARG A 82 -56.10 28.71 32.09
C ARG A 82 -54.73 29.33 32.49
N ARG A 83 -54.38 30.49 31.93
CA ARG A 83 -53.30 31.37 32.42
C ARG A 83 -53.70 32.02 33.75
N LEU A 84 -52.77 32.14 34.71
CA LEU A 84 -52.54 33.32 35.57
C LEU A 84 -51.22 33.07 36.35
N ARG A 85 -50.16 33.84 36.12
CA ARG A 85 -49.75 35.06 36.86
C ARG A 85 -49.02 34.73 38.18
N GLY A 86 -47.70 34.88 38.18
CA GLY A 86 -46.84 34.63 39.35
C GLY A 86 -45.37 34.95 39.09
N MET A 87 -45.11 36.10 38.47
CA MET A 87 -43.79 36.61 38.08
C MET A 87 -43.06 37.24 39.28
N THR A 88 -42.86 36.46 40.36
CA THR A 88 -42.25 36.94 41.61
C THR A 88 -41.41 35.88 42.35
N TRP A 89 -40.93 34.83 41.67
CA TRP A 89 -39.99 33.86 42.27
C TRP A 89 -38.61 33.81 41.57
N VAL A 90 -38.51 34.32 40.34
CA VAL A 90 -37.25 34.26 39.56
C VAL A 90 -36.19 35.23 40.08
N TRP A 91 -36.59 36.37 40.69
CA TRP A 91 -35.64 37.36 41.19
C TRP A 91 -35.09 37.06 42.61
N ILE A 92 -35.76 36.23 43.40
CA ILE A 92 -35.26 35.83 44.74
C ILE A 92 -34.20 34.72 44.62
N MET A 93 -34.34 33.82 43.63
CA MET A 93 -33.32 32.79 43.36
C MET A 93 -32.07 33.34 42.64
N LEU A 94 -32.17 34.46 41.91
CA LEU A 94 -31.01 35.07 41.25
C LEU A 94 -30.12 35.89 42.21
N GLY A 95 -30.68 36.40 43.31
CA GLY A 95 -29.93 37.16 44.33
C GLY A 95 -29.04 36.29 45.23
N LEU A 96 -29.39 35.02 45.43
CA LEU A 96 -28.58 34.07 46.21
C LEU A 96 -27.53 33.32 45.38
N PHE A 97 -27.52 33.47 44.04
CA PHE A 97 -26.50 32.88 43.18
C PHE A 97 -25.25 33.77 43.01
N PHE A 98 -25.27 35.03 43.46
CA PHE A 98 -24.13 35.96 43.36
C PHE A 98 -23.33 36.16 44.67
N ALA A 99 -23.65 35.43 45.75
CA ALA A 99 -22.90 35.47 47.01
C ALA A 99 -22.13 34.17 47.33
N GLY A 100 -21.90 33.31 46.34
CA GLY A 100 -21.12 32.06 46.47
C GLY A 100 -20.01 31.91 45.43
N GLY A 101 -19.65 32.97 44.70
CA GLY A 101 -18.64 32.96 43.64
C GLY A 101 -17.20 33.05 44.16
N GLY A 102 -16.82 32.19 45.11
CA GLY A 102 -15.59 32.39 45.88
C GLY A 102 -14.71 31.18 46.21
N VAL A 103 -15.03 29.93 45.86
CA VAL A 103 -14.08 28.81 46.09
C VAL A 103 -14.33 27.65 45.12
N MET A 104 -14.02 27.81 43.83
CA MET A 104 -13.92 26.63 42.93
C MET A 104 -12.97 26.86 41.74
N SER A 105 -11.86 27.57 41.94
CA SER A 105 -10.81 27.76 40.91
C SER A 105 -9.60 26.82 41.05
N SER A 106 -9.64 25.82 41.94
CA SER A 106 -8.48 24.95 42.21
C SER A 106 -8.62 23.48 41.82
N PHE A 107 -9.65 23.09 41.06
CA PHE A 107 -9.85 21.69 40.63
C PHE A 107 -10.08 21.51 39.11
N VAL A 108 -9.53 22.40 38.27
CA VAL A 108 -9.50 22.23 36.80
C VAL A 108 -8.07 22.34 36.27
N LYS A 109 -7.12 21.63 36.88
CA LYS A 109 -5.74 21.54 36.38
C LYS A 109 -5.27 20.15 35.97
N ASN A 110 -6.11 19.12 36.01
CA ASN A 110 -5.67 17.77 35.64
C ASN A 110 -6.71 16.90 34.90
N VAL A 111 -7.59 17.50 34.09
CA VAL A 111 -8.20 16.74 32.99
C VAL A 111 -7.22 16.83 31.83
N GLY A 112 -6.23 15.93 31.83
CA GLY A 112 -5.41 15.69 30.65
C GLY A 112 -6.37 15.44 29.50
N ARG A 113 -6.31 16.28 28.46
CA ARG A 113 -7.00 16.01 27.20
C ARG A 113 -6.56 14.60 26.79
N ALA A 114 -7.45 13.62 26.89
CA ALA A 114 -7.19 12.30 26.33
C ALA A 114 -6.74 12.56 24.88
N PRO A 115 -5.58 12.05 24.45
CA PRO A 115 -5.18 12.19 23.07
C PRO A 115 -6.34 11.64 22.24
N ARG A 116 -6.85 12.43 21.29
CA ARG A 116 -7.75 11.87 20.28
C ARG A 116 -6.94 10.81 19.57
N ALA A 117 -7.11 9.57 19.98
CA ALA A 117 -6.64 8.43 19.22
C ALA A 117 -7.42 8.49 17.91
N PHE A 118 -6.81 9.09 16.89
CA PHE A 118 -7.20 8.82 15.52
C PHE A 118 -6.99 7.33 15.35
N SER A 119 -8.07 6.57 15.51
CA SER A 119 -8.10 5.19 15.07
C SER A 119 -8.00 5.28 13.56
N SER A 120 -6.78 5.20 13.03
CA SER A 120 -6.55 5.00 11.61
C SER A 120 -7.22 3.67 11.31
N VAL A 121 -8.43 3.72 10.75
CA VAL A 121 -9.05 2.53 10.16
C VAL A 121 -8.03 2.02 9.15
N PRO A 122 -7.47 0.81 9.33
CA PRO A 122 -6.50 0.30 8.39
C PRO A 122 -7.19 0.21 7.04
N SER A 123 -6.81 1.10 6.10
CA SER A 123 -7.36 1.06 4.76
C SER A 123 -6.82 -0.21 4.10
N ASN A 124 -7.66 -1.23 4.00
CA ASN A 124 -7.35 -2.47 3.31
C ASN A 124 -7.42 -2.23 1.80
N ARG A 125 -6.55 -1.37 1.28
CA ARG A 125 -6.41 -1.11 -0.16
C ARG A 125 -5.22 -1.88 -0.72
N SER A 126 -5.26 -2.08 -2.02
CA SER A 126 -4.14 -2.65 -2.76
C SER A 126 -3.03 -1.60 -3.01
N TYR A 127 -1.80 -2.08 -3.17
CA TYR A 127 -0.62 -1.26 -3.45
C TYR A 127 0.08 -1.78 -4.69
N PHE A 128 0.73 -0.87 -5.42
CA PHE A 128 1.57 -1.27 -6.55
C PHE A 128 2.90 -0.54 -6.61
N GLY A 129 3.33 0.16 -5.56
CA GLY A 129 4.66 0.81 -5.55
C GLY A 129 4.68 2.26 -6.04
N VAL A 130 3.52 2.92 -5.99
CA VAL A 130 3.37 4.34 -6.30
C VAL A 130 2.50 4.98 -5.24
N ASP A 131 2.91 6.16 -4.77
CA ASP A 131 2.13 7.06 -3.92
C ASP A 131 2.28 8.52 -4.40
N GLY A 132 1.75 9.47 -3.62
CA GLY A 132 1.87 10.90 -3.93
C GLY A 132 1.28 11.30 -5.29
N PHE A 133 0.16 10.68 -5.67
CA PHE A 133 -0.50 10.96 -6.94
C PHE A 133 -0.88 12.44 -7.05
N LYS A 134 -0.75 12.99 -8.26
CA LYS A 134 -1.15 14.36 -8.60
C LYS A 134 -2.04 14.34 -9.81
N THR A 135 -3.14 15.07 -9.75
CA THR A 135 -4.09 15.20 -10.86
C THR A 135 -3.48 16.09 -11.96
N THR A 136 -3.64 15.69 -13.22
CA THR A 136 -3.17 16.41 -14.41
C THR A 136 -4.23 16.39 -15.51
N ASP A 137 -4.05 17.17 -16.57
CA ASP A 137 -5.02 17.29 -17.68
C ASP A 137 -5.30 15.98 -18.45
N GLY A 138 -4.49 14.93 -18.24
CA GLY A 138 -4.63 13.63 -18.91
C GLY A 138 -4.85 12.43 -17.99
N GLY A 139 -4.88 12.63 -16.67
CA GLY A 139 -4.98 11.55 -15.69
C GLY A 139 -4.19 11.85 -14.42
N VAL A 140 -3.56 10.84 -13.82
CA VAL A 140 -2.77 11.00 -12.59
C VAL A 140 -1.30 10.73 -12.83
N THR A 141 -0.44 11.62 -12.33
CA THR A 141 1.02 11.43 -12.34
C THR A 141 1.53 11.22 -10.92
N PHE A 142 2.79 10.82 -10.80
CA PHE A 142 3.46 10.57 -9.53
C PHE A 142 4.95 10.88 -9.67
N ASP A 143 5.60 11.24 -8.56
CA ASP A 143 6.98 11.73 -8.63
C ASP A 143 8.00 10.59 -8.63
N THR A 144 7.67 9.41 -8.10
CA THR A 144 8.64 8.31 -7.94
C THR A 144 7.93 6.96 -7.84
N VAL A 145 8.61 5.90 -8.26
CA VAL A 145 8.23 4.52 -7.97
C VAL A 145 8.99 3.98 -6.76
N GLU A 146 8.36 3.74 -5.61
CA GLU A 146 9.03 3.15 -4.43
C GLU A 146 8.14 2.09 -3.75
N PRO A 147 8.71 1.11 -3.03
CA PRO A 147 10.14 0.78 -2.94
C PRO A 147 10.66 0.07 -4.20
N PRO A 148 11.98 -0.20 -4.29
CA PRO A 148 12.53 -1.09 -5.31
C PRO A 148 11.88 -2.47 -5.26
N ASP A 149 11.82 -3.16 -6.39
CA ASP A 149 11.16 -4.47 -6.56
C ASP A 149 9.64 -4.46 -6.28
N SER A 150 9.04 -3.28 -6.13
CA SER A 150 7.58 -3.13 -6.09
C SER A 150 6.95 -3.49 -7.44
N PRO A 151 5.62 -3.74 -7.49
CA PRO A 151 4.94 -4.09 -8.74
C PRO A 151 5.14 -3.06 -9.87
N ALA A 152 5.11 -1.77 -9.57
CA ALA A 152 5.36 -0.68 -10.52
C ALA A 152 6.79 -0.69 -11.04
N ASP A 153 7.76 -0.93 -10.16
CA ASP A 153 9.19 -0.98 -10.51
C ASP A 153 9.44 -2.12 -11.49
N LYS A 154 8.91 -3.31 -11.16
CA LYS A 154 8.96 -4.50 -12.03
C LYS A 154 8.22 -4.31 -13.35
N ALA A 155 7.17 -3.50 -13.34
CA ALA A 155 6.37 -3.16 -14.53
C ALA A 155 7.02 -2.07 -15.41
N GLY A 156 8.15 -1.51 -14.98
CA GLY A 156 8.89 -0.48 -15.74
C GLY A 156 8.24 0.90 -15.72
N LEU A 157 7.34 1.15 -14.76
CA LEU A 157 6.85 2.49 -14.49
C LEU A 157 7.98 3.36 -13.91
N VAL A 158 7.92 4.66 -14.19
CA VAL A 158 8.89 5.63 -13.68
C VAL A 158 8.16 6.90 -13.26
N GLY A 159 8.72 7.62 -12.28
CA GLY A 159 8.20 8.94 -11.90
C GLY A 159 8.06 9.86 -13.11
N GLY A 160 6.94 10.57 -13.19
CA GLY A 160 6.55 11.43 -14.31
C GLY A 160 5.66 10.76 -15.35
N ASP A 161 5.44 9.45 -15.29
CA ASP A 161 4.39 8.78 -16.07
C ASP A 161 3.01 9.35 -15.71
N ILE A 162 2.09 9.41 -16.67
CA ILE A 162 0.71 9.83 -16.44
C ILE A 162 -0.20 8.62 -16.68
N ILE A 163 -0.75 8.05 -15.61
CA ILE A 163 -1.71 6.94 -15.66
C ILE A 163 -3.04 7.49 -16.17
N THR A 164 -3.55 6.89 -17.24
CA THR A 164 -4.80 7.27 -17.91
C THR A 164 -5.90 6.23 -17.69
N SER A 165 -5.54 4.97 -17.45
CA SER A 165 -6.47 3.89 -17.11
C SER A 165 -5.83 2.89 -16.14
N PHE A 166 -6.64 2.37 -15.22
CA PHE A 166 -6.26 1.35 -14.27
C PHE A 166 -7.32 0.27 -14.22
N ASP A 167 -6.94 -0.98 -14.53
CA ASP A 167 -7.82 -2.15 -14.56
C ASP A 167 -9.07 -1.93 -15.44
N GLY A 168 -8.87 -1.34 -16.62
CA GLY A 168 -9.94 -1.00 -17.58
C GLY A 168 -10.77 0.24 -17.22
N HIS A 169 -10.53 0.87 -16.07
CA HIS A 169 -11.24 2.07 -15.64
C HIS A 169 -10.43 3.33 -15.95
N PRO A 170 -10.99 4.32 -16.67
CA PRO A 170 -10.33 5.61 -16.86
C PRO A 170 -10.03 6.28 -15.52
N VAL A 171 -8.86 6.91 -15.43
CA VAL A 171 -8.40 7.60 -14.22
C VAL A 171 -8.17 9.07 -14.56
N LYS A 172 -8.96 9.95 -13.95
CA LYS A 172 -8.89 11.40 -14.18
C LYS A 172 -8.46 12.20 -12.95
N SER A 173 -8.50 11.59 -11.77
CA SER A 173 -8.17 12.28 -10.52
C SER A 173 -7.49 11.37 -9.51
N GLU A 174 -6.77 11.99 -8.57
CA GLU A 174 -6.16 11.27 -7.44
C GLU A 174 -7.21 10.47 -6.64
N SER A 175 -8.40 11.03 -6.41
CA SER A 175 -9.48 10.31 -5.71
C SER A 175 -9.89 9.04 -6.43
N GLU A 176 -10.03 9.09 -7.76
CA GLU A 176 -10.44 7.94 -8.57
C GLU A 176 -9.42 6.79 -8.50
N ILE A 177 -8.13 7.08 -8.64
CA ILE A 177 -7.10 6.03 -8.53
C ILE A 177 -7.09 5.43 -7.12
N MET A 178 -7.26 6.26 -6.09
CA MET A 178 -7.29 5.80 -4.70
C MET A 178 -8.51 4.92 -4.41
N ASP A 179 -9.68 5.26 -4.98
CA ASP A 179 -10.90 4.45 -4.87
C ASP A 179 -10.76 3.12 -5.60
N LEU A 180 -10.20 3.12 -6.82
CA LEU A 180 -9.92 1.90 -7.58
C LEU A 180 -8.96 0.98 -6.84
N LEU A 181 -7.90 1.53 -6.25
CA LEU A 181 -6.97 0.75 -5.41
C LEU A 181 -7.64 0.18 -4.17
N GLY A 182 -8.62 0.89 -3.59
CA GLY A 182 -9.42 0.43 -2.46
C GLY A 182 -10.37 -0.72 -2.81
N GLN A 183 -10.86 -0.76 -4.04
CA GLN A 183 -11.78 -1.80 -4.53
C GLN A 183 -11.05 -3.01 -5.14
N THR A 184 -9.81 -2.81 -5.58
CA THR A 184 -9.00 -3.85 -6.22
C THR A 184 -8.54 -4.89 -5.19
N PRO A 185 -8.83 -6.19 -5.40
CA PRO A 185 -8.33 -7.24 -4.53
C PRO A 185 -6.79 -7.28 -4.51
N ILE A 186 -6.23 -7.54 -3.33
CA ILE A 186 -4.79 -7.79 -3.17
C ILE A 186 -4.40 -9.05 -3.96
N GLY A 187 -3.29 -9.00 -4.68
CA GLY A 187 -2.82 -10.11 -5.51
C GLY A 187 -3.49 -10.18 -6.88
N LYS A 188 -4.39 -9.25 -7.21
CA LYS A 188 -4.98 -9.15 -8.55
C LYS A 188 -3.94 -8.62 -9.54
N GLN A 189 -3.85 -9.27 -10.70
CA GLN A 189 -3.16 -8.73 -11.86
C GLN A 189 -4.05 -7.67 -12.53
N VAL A 190 -3.52 -6.47 -12.70
CA VAL A 190 -4.21 -5.32 -13.28
C VAL A 190 -3.44 -4.79 -14.47
N GLU A 191 -4.19 -4.34 -15.47
CA GLU A 191 -3.66 -3.58 -16.62
C GLU A 191 -3.55 -2.10 -16.25
N VAL A 192 -2.45 -1.45 -16.61
CA VAL A 192 -2.22 -0.02 -16.43
C VAL A 192 -1.86 0.59 -17.76
N ILE A 193 -2.70 1.51 -18.24
CA ILE A 193 -2.43 2.33 -19.41
C ILE A 193 -1.91 3.68 -18.93
N TYR A 194 -0.79 4.09 -19.48
CA TYR A 194 -0.13 5.33 -19.10
C TYR A 194 0.45 6.03 -20.33
N THR A 195 0.76 7.31 -20.18
CA THR A 195 1.52 8.07 -21.18
C THR A 195 2.87 8.45 -20.62
N ARG A 196 3.89 8.33 -21.47
CA ARG A 196 5.27 8.75 -21.21
C ARG A 196 5.72 9.56 -22.41
N ASP A 197 6.21 10.76 -22.17
CA ASP A 197 6.73 11.64 -23.24
C ASP A 197 5.71 11.95 -24.37
N GLY A 198 4.41 11.78 -24.08
CA GLY A 198 3.30 11.95 -25.02
C GLY A 198 2.83 10.66 -25.71
N ASP A 199 3.59 9.57 -25.60
CA ASP A 199 3.27 8.29 -26.23
C ASP A 199 2.50 7.38 -25.25
N PHE A 200 1.54 6.61 -25.77
CA PHE A 200 0.76 5.65 -24.98
C PHE A 200 1.52 4.34 -24.78
N HIS A 201 1.45 3.84 -23.55
CA HIS A 201 2.03 2.57 -23.15
C HIS A 201 1.03 1.77 -22.31
N ASN A 202 1.25 0.47 -22.27
CA ASN A 202 0.49 -0.47 -21.48
C ASN A 202 1.46 -1.39 -20.73
N THR A 203 1.17 -1.66 -19.46
CA THR A 203 1.89 -2.63 -18.65
C THR A 203 0.92 -3.39 -17.75
N GLN A 204 1.35 -4.57 -17.29
CA GLN A 204 0.59 -5.36 -16.32
C GLN A 204 1.40 -5.51 -15.04
N LEU A 205 0.72 -5.38 -13.90
CA LEU A 205 1.35 -5.56 -12.59
C LEU A 205 0.41 -6.31 -11.65
N THR A 206 0.97 -6.95 -10.63
CA THR A 206 0.20 -7.64 -9.60
C THR A 206 0.18 -6.80 -8.35
N THR A 207 -1.01 -6.41 -7.88
CA THR A 207 -1.11 -5.60 -6.67
C THR A 207 -0.69 -6.39 -5.43
N VAL A 208 -0.20 -5.70 -4.41
CA VAL A 208 0.28 -6.30 -3.16
C VAL A 208 -0.43 -5.70 -1.94
N SER A 209 -0.33 -6.39 -0.80
CA SER A 209 -0.83 -5.87 0.47
C SER A 209 0.06 -4.75 0.99
N ARG A 210 -0.46 -3.98 1.96
CA ARG A 210 0.35 -3.01 2.69
C ARG A 210 1.54 -3.67 3.41
N ASP A 211 1.34 -4.88 3.94
CA ASP A 211 2.40 -5.60 4.66
C ASP A 211 3.55 -6.01 3.75
N GLU A 212 3.24 -6.46 2.54
CA GLU A 212 4.26 -6.80 1.54
C GLU A 212 4.99 -5.54 1.06
N TYR A 213 4.26 -4.45 0.79
CA TYR A 213 4.88 -3.15 0.49
C TYR A 213 5.86 -2.73 1.60
N ASN A 214 5.43 -2.79 2.87
CA ASN A 214 6.26 -2.43 4.03
C ASN A 214 7.44 -3.39 4.24
N ARG A 215 7.31 -4.66 3.83
CA ARG A 215 8.41 -5.62 3.86
C ARG A 215 9.47 -5.24 2.84
N LEU A 216 9.08 -4.92 1.60
CA LEU A 216 10.00 -4.45 0.56
C LEU A 216 10.70 -3.15 0.97
N ASP A 217 9.94 -2.18 1.48
CA ASP A 217 10.49 -0.90 1.95
C ASP A 217 11.50 -1.08 3.09
N ARG A 218 11.19 -1.91 4.10
CA ARG A 218 12.15 -2.20 5.18
C ARG A 218 13.38 -2.94 4.69
N GLY A 219 13.23 -3.84 3.72
CA GLY A 219 14.36 -4.55 3.10
C GLY A 219 15.31 -3.58 2.41
N TYR A 220 14.75 -2.66 1.62
CA TYR A 220 15.52 -1.61 0.96
C TYR A 220 16.13 -0.62 1.95
N SER A 221 15.35 -0.13 2.91
CA SER A 221 15.75 0.93 3.81
C SER A 221 16.85 0.50 4.79
N ASN A 222 16.87 -0.77 5.20
CA ASN A 222 17.81 -1.33 6.19
C ASN A 222 18.96 -2.14 5.59
N ARG A 223 19.19 -2.02 4.28
CA ARG A 223 20.24 -2.80 3.61
C ARG A 223 21.65 -2.48 4.15
N PRO A 224 22.49 -3.49 4.45
CA PRO A 224 23.79 -3.29 5.09
C PRO A 224 24.82 -2.58 4.19
N GLU A 225 24.64 -2.64 2.87
CA GLU A 225 25.54 -2.04 1.90
C GLU A 225 25.48 -0.50 1.91
N GLY A 226 24.40 0.09 2.44
CA GLY A 226 24.18 1.54 2.46
C GLY A 226 23.51 2.05 1.19
N ARG A 227 23.63 3.35 0.91
CA ARG A 227 22.99 4.00 -0.25
C ARG A 227 24.03 4.78 -1.05
N GLY A 228 23.89 4.75 -2.39
CA GLY A 228 24.71 5.56 -3.28
C GLY A 228 24.55 7.05 -3.00
N LYS A 229 25.65 7.79 -3.12
CA LYS A 229 25.69 9.25 -3.10
C LYS A 229 26.17 9.74 -4.46
N PHE A 230 25.46 10.72 -5.03
CA PHE A 230 25.83 11.33 -6.31
C PHE A 230 26.41 12.75 -6.15
N GLY A 231 26.08 13.45 -5.06
CA GLY A 231 26.60 14.82 -4.80
C GLY A 231 25.76 15.91 -5.47
N PHE A 232 24.45 15.88 -5.22
CA PHE A 232 23.48 16.86 -5.70
C PHE A 232 22.40 17.09 -4.64
N GLU A 233 21.58 18.11 -4.84
CA GLU A 233 20.43 18.41 -4.00
C GLU A 233 19.15 18.32 -4.84
N SER A 234 18.21 17.43 -4.47
CA SER A 234 16.99 17.18 -5.26
C SER A 234 16.13 18.43 -5.43
N PHE A 235 16.06 19.28 -4.41
CA PHE A 235 15.35 20.56 -4.45
C PHE A 235 16.06 21.63 -5.31
N ARG A 236 17.30 21.38 -5.75
CA ARG A 236 18.04 22.24 -6.70
C ARG A 236 18.08 21.61 -8.08
N MET A 237 16.96 21.05 -8.52
CA MET A 237 16.76 20.55 -9.87
C MET A 237 15.51 21.19 -10.48
N THR A 238 15.54 21.40 -11.79
CA THR A 238 14.38 21.89 -12.55
C THR A 238 13.90 20.78 -13.47
N GLN A 239 12.63 20.40 -13.36
CA GLN A 239 12.03 19.46 -14.31
C GLN A 239 11.93 20.11 -15.70
N ILE A 240 12.45 19.42 -16.72
CA ILE A 240 12.35 19.83 -18.12
C ILE A 240 11.36 18.91 -18.80
N LYS A 241 10.28 19.49 -19.33
CA LYS A 241 9.24 18.80 -20.11
C LYS A 241 8.89 19.65 -21.32
N ASN A 242 9.54 19.40 -22.44
CA ASN A 242 9.25 20.06 -23.71
C ASN A 242 8.79 19.02 -24.73
N LEU A 243 7.50 19.04 -25.04
CA LEU A 243 6.89 18.09 -25.97
C LEU A 243 7.32 18.35 -27.43
N ASP A 244 7.48 19.61 -27.82
CA ASP A 244 7.81 19.99 -29.20
C ASP A 244 9.20 19.50 -29.62
N THR A 245 10.18 19.65 -28.72
CA THR A 245 11.57 19.21 -28.92
C THR A 245 11.82 17.79 -28.43
N LYS A 246 10.80 17.11 -27.90
CA LYS A 246 10.90 15.81 -27.21
C LYS A 246 12.05 15.75 -26.19
N THR A 247 12.26 16.86 -25.47
CA THR A 247 13.30 16.97 -24.45
C THR A 247 12.68 16.83 -23.08
N PHE A 248 13.05 15.74 -22.40
CA PHE A 248 12.53 15.38 -21.08
C PHE A 248 13.67 15.01 -20.15
N GLY A 249 13.64 15.51 -18.92
CA GLY A 249 14.70 15.25 -17.97
C GLY A 249 14.64 16.16 -16.74
N VAL A 250 15.71 16.14 -15.95
CA VAL A 250 15.90 17.04 -14.82
C VAL A 250 17.19 17.82 -14.97
N GLN A 251 17.10 19.14 -15.01
CA GLN A 251 18.25 20.03 -15.06
C GLN A 251 18.88 20.15 -13.68
N ILE A 252 20.20 20.00 -13.61
CA ILE A 252 20.98 20.16 -12.38
C ILE A 252 21.30 21.63 -12.16
N ASN A 253 20.86 22.21 -11.04
CA ASN A 253 21.19 23.61 -10.70
C ASN A 253 22.31 23.71 -9.66
N TYR A 254 22.74 22.58 -9.07
CA TYR A 254 23.82 22.52 -8.11
C TYR A 254 24.51 21.16 -8.13
N VAL A 255 25.83 21.18 -8.05
CA VAL A 255 26.70 20.00 -7.89
C VAL A 255 27.58 20.25 -6.67
N GLU A 256 27.68 19.26 -5.79
CA GLU A 256 28.54 19.30 -4.60
C GLU A 256 30.03 19.34 -5.02
N PRO A 257 30.80 20.38 -4.65
CA PRO A 257 32.22 20.45 -4.98
C PRO A 257 33.00 19.26 -4.44
N ASN A 258 33.85 18.66 -5.29
CA ASN A 258 34.58 17.41 -5.01
C ASN A 258 33.68 16.20 -4.70
N GLY A 259 32.37 16.31 -4.95
CA GLY A 259 31.43 15.19 -4.86
C GLY A 259 31.55 14.25 -6.08
N PRO A 260 30.90 13.07 -6.04
CA PRO A 260 30.95 12.11 -7.14
C PRO A 260 30.58 12.71 -8.50
N ALA A 261 29.47 13.43 -8.60
CA ALA A 261 29.06 14.09 -9.84
C ALA A 261 30.14 15.04 -10.40
N ASP A 262 30.72 15.88 -9.55
CA ASP A 262 31.78 16.83 -9.93
C ASP A 262 33.04 16.12 -10.43
N LEU A 263 33.50 15.09 -9.70
CA LEU A 263 34.69 14.31 -10.03
C LEU A 263 34.59 13.59 -11.39
N PHE A 264 33.38 13.20 -11.79
CA PHE A 264 33.12 12.53 -13.08
C PHE A 264 32.65 13.50 -14.18
N GLY A 265 32.69 14.81 -13.93
CA GLY A 265 32.49 15.84 -14.95
C GLY A 265 31.03 16.19 -15.26
N ILE A 266 30.10 15.87 -14.35
CA ILE A 266 28.73 16.39 -14.35
C ILE A 266 28.78 17.86 -13.93
N LYS A 267 28.04 18.71 -14.65
CA LYS A 267 28.08 20.17 -14.48
C LYS A 267 26.71 20.74 -14.20
N VAL A 268 26.71 21.89 -13.53
CA VAL A 268 25.50 22.74 -13.44
C VAL A 268 25.03 23.09 -14.85
N GLY A 269 23.74 22.96 -15.10
CA GLY A 269 23.11 23.16 -16.40
C GLY A 269 22.87 21.88 -17.19
N ASP A 270 23.53 20.76 -16.84
CA ASP A 270 23.27 19.46 -17.46
C ASP A 270 21.83 19.02 -17.21
N ILE A 271 21.18 18.47 -18.24
CA ILE A 271 19.85 17.86 -18.13
C ILE A 271 20.03 16.35 -18.08
N ILE A 272 19.75 15.75 -16.93
CA ILE A 272 19.77 14.29 -16.78
C ILE A 272 18.53 13.71 -17.46
N THR A 273 18.76 12.83 -18.42
CA THR A 273 17.72 12.20 -19.24
C THR A 273 17.49 10.73 -18.86
N ASP A 274 18.56 10.02 -18.46
CA ASP A 274 18.53 8.60 -18.11
C ASP A 274 19.54 8.26 -16.99
N PHE A 275 19.18 7.28 -16.17
CA PHE A 275 20.04 6.63 -15.17
C PHE A 275 20.06 5.13 -15.47
N ASP A 276 21.21 4.57 -15.89
CA ASP A 276 21.35 3.17 -16.30
C ASP A 276 20.27 2.70 -17.28
N LYS A 277 20.01 3.50 -18.32
CA LYS A 277 18.97 3.29 -19.35
C LYS A 277 17.53 3.42 -18.85
N VAL A 278 17.34 3.76 -17.58
CA VAL A 278 16.01 4.05 -17.06
C VAL A 278 15.73 5.54 -17.19
N PRO A 279 14.64 5.93 -17.87
CA PRO A 279 14.32 7.33 -18.07
C PRO A 279 14.11 8.07 -16.75
N ILE A 280 14.58 9.32 -16.70
CA ILE A 280 14.41 10.22 -15.57
C ILE A 280 13.53 11.39 -16.00
N ARG A 281 12.40 11.59 -15.33
CA ARG A 281 11.49 12.72 -15.61
C ARG A 281 11.24 13.61 -14.40
N THR A 282 11.58 13.16 -13.21
CA THR A 282 11.35 13.89 -11.94
C THR A 282 12.62 13.84 -11.08
N SER A 283 12.78 14.84 -10.23
CA SER A 283 13.92 14.94 -9.30
C SER A 283 13.91 13.81 -8.28
N ASP A 284 12.71 13.41 -7.84
CA ASP A 284 12.54 12.36 -6.85
C ASP A 284 12.80 10.97 -7.43
N GLU A 285 12.46 10.73 -8.70
CA GLU A 285 12.86 9.51 -9.40
C GLU A 285 14.39 9.42 -9.52
N PHE A 286 15.04 10.51 -9.91
CA PHE A 286 16.50 10.54 -9.96
C PHE A 286 17.14 10.25 -8.59
N LEU A 287 16.65 10.90 -7.53
CA LEU A 287 17.10 10.65 -6.17
C LEU A 287 16.86 9.22 -5.73
N SER A 288 15.70 8.65 -6.05
CA SER A 288 15.40 7.25 -5.76
C SER A 288 16.42 6.34 -6.42
N ARG A 289 16.71 6.52 -7.71
CA ARG A 289 17.67 5.69 -8.46
C ARG A 289 19.08 5.79 -7.89
N VAL A 290 19.55 6.99 -7.56
CA VAL A 290 20.84 7.19 -6.89
C VAL A 290 20.87 6.45 -5.55
N ARG A 291 19.82 6.58 -4.74
CA ARG A 291 19.74 5.93 -3.42
C ARG A 291 19.64 4.41 -3.51
N ARG A 292 19.13 3.85 -4.62
CA ARG A 292 19.03 2.41 -4.92
C ARG A 292 20.34 1.79 -5.35
N ALA A 293 21.18 2.52 -6.07
CA ALA A 293 22.47 2.00 -6.45
C ALA A 293 23.37 1.78 -5.22
N LEU A 294 24.30 0.85 -5.33
CA LEU A 294 25.24 0.52 -4.25
C LEU A 294 26.34 1.58 -4.18
N PRO A 295 26.90 1.84 -2.99
CA PRO A 295 28.11 2.66 -2.91
C PRO A 295 29.25 2.07 -3.73
N HIS A 296 30.08 2.93 -4.31
CA HIS A 296 31.27 2.57 -5.08
C HIS A 296 30.99 1.80 -6.39
N THR A 297 29.73 1.65 -6.80
CA THR A 297 29.41 1.12 -8.14
C THR A 297 29.42 2.23 -9.18
N SER A 298 29.84 1.88 -10.40
CA SER A 298 29.74 2.76 -11.56
C SER A 298 28.36 2.63 -12.21
N VAL A 299 27.72 3.76 -12.45
CA VAL A 299 26.41 3.88 -13.11
C VAL A 299 26.53 4.80 -14.31
N ASN A 300 25.80 4.53 -15.39
CA ASN A 300 25.79 5.36 -16.59
C ASN A 300 24.72 6.44 -16.46
N ILE A 301 25.16 7.70 -16.48
CA ILE A 301 24.27 8.85 -16.50
C ILE A 301 24.24 9.43 -17.91
N THR A 302 23.06 9.51 -18.51
CA THR A 302 22.90 10.18 -19.80
C THR A 302 22.46 11.62 -19.56
N VAL A 303 23.29 12.57 -20.00
CA VAL A 303 23.01 14.00 -19.89
C VAL A 303 22.86 14.63 -21.26
N LEU A 304 22.02 15.65 -21.36
CA LEU A 304 21.97 16.57 -22.48
C LEU A 304 22.70 17.85 -22.07
N ARG A 305 23.80 18.15 -22.78
CA ARG A 305 24.63 19.34 -22.58
C ARG A 305 24.78 20.05 -23.91
N GLU A 306 24.33 21.31 -23.97
CA GLU A 306 24.40 22.13 -25.19
C GLU A 306 23.79 21.43 -26.42
N GLY A 307 22.71 20.65 -26.22
CA GLY A 307 22.04 19.88 -27.27
C GLY A 307 22.71 18.55 -27.64
N GLN A 308 23.88 18.24 -27.08
CA GLN A 308 24.57 16.96 -27.28
C GLN A 308 24.25 15.96 -26.17
N ARG A 309 23.95 14.71 -26.55
CA ARG A 309 23.77 13.62 -25.59
C ARG A 309 25.12 13.01 -25.23
N LEU A 310 25.45 13.04 -23.95
CA LEU A 310 26.68 12.47 -23.38
C LEU A 310 26.32 11.36 -22.41
N VAL A 311 27.02 10.23 -22.50
CA VAL A 311 26.92 9.15 -21.52
C VAL A 311 28.16 9.20 -20.65
N ILE A 312 27.97 9.49 -19.37
CA ILE A 312 29.04 9.70 -18.40
C ILE A 312 28.96 8.57 -17.36
N PRO A 313 29.96 7.67 -17.29
CA PRO A 313 30.03 6.67 -16.22
C PRO A 313 30.46 7.36 -14.93
N VAL A 314 29.59 7.35 -13.91
CA VAL A 314 29.84 7.98 -12.61
C VAL A 314 29.97 6.90 -11.55
N THR A 315 31.05 6.94 -10.77
CA THR A 315 31.18 6.06 -9.59
C THR A 315 30.52 6.71 -8.40
N LEU A 316 29.55 6.03 -7.80
CA LEU A 316 28.80 6.57 -6.67
C LEU A 316 29.64 6.60 -5.39
N GLY A 317 29.46 7.66 -4.61
CA GLY A 317 29.96 7.74 -3.24
C GLY A 317 29.11 6.92 -2.27
N LYS A 318 29.53 6.90 -1.01
CA LYS A 318 28.76 6.33 0.10
C LYS A 318 28.10 7.47 0.88
N ASN A 319 26.81 7.33 1.15
CA ASN A 319 26.09 8.16 2.11
C ASN A 319 26.25 7.65 3.54
#